data_AF-A0A953LI54-F1
#
_entry.id   AF-A0A953LI54-F1
#
_cell.length_a   1.000
_cell.length_b   1.000
_cell.length_c   1.000
_cell.angle_alpha   90.00
_cell.angle_beta   90.00
_cell.angle_gamma   90.00
#
_symmetry.space_group_name_H-M   'P 1'
#
loop_
_entity.id
_entity.type
_entity.pdbx_description
1 polymer ?
#
loop_
_entity_poly.entity_id
_entity_poly.type
_entity_poly.pdbx_seq_one_letter_code
_entity_poly.pdbx_strand_id
1 'polypeptide(L)'
;MSTAQWLYIAFALVYTGLFLFFTRILFLRHYANRHYYGKRPPRLSLQYLTRLAASKGRDLPYFSIFIPARNEADVIARTIDHMGRLHYSPDQYEILVVTDEKEAMAARKTRAAIADRLIRLLTDGGEWDGTEQEEATLLALLAR
;
A
#
# COMPACT_ATOMS: atom_id res chain seq x y z
N MET A 1 42.98 39.34 -0.65
CA MET A 1 41.63 39.05 -0.12
C MET A 1 41.77 38.39 1.24
N SER A 2 40.97 38.77 2.23
CA SER A 2 41.04 38.17 3.57
C SER A 2 40.44 36.76 3.58
N THR A 3 40.80 35.95 4.57
CA THR A 3 40.22 34.61 4.80
C THR A 3 38.70 34.66 4.95
N ALA A 4 38.17 35.71 5.59
CA ALA A 4 36.74 35.94 5.72
C ALA A 4 36.04 36.17 4.37
N GLN A 5 36.70 36.88 3.44
CA GLN A 5 36.15 37.08 2.09
C GLN A 5 36.07 35.77 1.30
N TRP A 6 37.08 34.90 1.43
CA TRP A 6 37.06 33.58 0.80
C TRP A 6 35.95 32.68 1.35
N LEU A 7 35.76 32.67 2.67
CA LEU A 7 34.66 31.93 3.30
C LEU A 7 33.30 32.45 2.84
N TYR A 8 33.13 33.76 2.76
CA TYR A 8 31.89 34.37 2.27
C TYR A 8 31.57 33.95 0.82
N ILE A 9 32.57 34.01 -0.07
CA ILE A 9 32.41 33.59 -1.47
C ILE A 9 32.07 32.09 -1.55
N ALA A 10 32.76 31.25 -0.77
CA ALA A 10 32.51 29.82 -0.74
C ALA A 10 31.08 29.50 -0.28
N PHE A 11 30.62 30.11 0.82
CA PHE A 11 29.25 29.93 1.29
C PHE A 11 28.23 30.45 0.28
N ALA A 12 28.44 31.61 -0.31
CA ALA A 12 27.55 32.16 -1.32
C ALA A 12 27.40 31.21 -2.53
N LEU A 13 28.49 30.59 -2.98
CA LEU A 13 28.48 29.63 -4.09
C LEU A 13 27.71 28.36 -3.71
N VAL A 14 27.95 27.82 -2.50
CA VAL A 14 27.21 26.65 -1.99
C VAL A 14 25.72 26.94 -1.87
N TYR A 15 25.33 28.06 -1.27
CA TYR A 15 23.92 28.44 -1.14
C TYR A 15 23.26 28.66 -2.49
N THR A 16 23.97 29.27 -3.44
CA THR A 16 23.46 29.44 -4.82
C THR A 16 23.27 28.08 -5.50
N GLY A 17 24.22 27.16 -5.35
CA GLY A 17 24.12 25.80 -5.88
C GLY A 17 22.92 25.05 -5.31
N LEU A 18 22.72 25.10 -3.99
CA LEU A 18 21.56 24.51 -3.33
C LEU A 18 20.25 25.16 -3.79
N PHE A 19 20.21 26.50 -3.89
CA PHE A 19 19.03 27.22 -4.37
C PHE A 19 18.64 26.79 -5.79
N LEU A 20 19.60 26.66 -6.70
CA LEU A 20 19.35 26.17 -8.06
C LEU A 20 18.88 24.71 -8.07
N PHE A 21 19.46 23.87 -7.21
CA PHE A 21 19.03 22.47 -7.06
C PHE A 21 17.57 22.36 -6.60
N PHE A 22 17.19 23.09 -5.55
CA PHE A 22 15.80 23.10 -5.08
C PHE A 22 14.83 23.70 -6.10
N THR A 23 15.23 24.79 -6.76
CA THR A 23 14.43 25.41 -7.84
C THR A 23 14.20 24.43 -8.98
N ARG A 24 15.21 23.62 -9.35
CA ARG A 24 15.07 22.56 -10.35
C ARG A 24 14.03 21.52 -9.93
N ILE A 25 14.04 21.07 -8.68
CA ILE A 25 13.05 20.10 -8.19
C ILE A 25 11.63 20.69 -8.28
N LEU A 26 11.45 21.94 -7.88
CA LEU A 26 10.16 22.64 -7.97
C LEU A 26 9.72 22.81 -9.43
N PHE A 27 10.64 23.14 -10.33
CA PHE A 27 10.37 23.25 -11.76
C PHE A 27 9.96 21.89 -12.35
N LEU A 28 10.66 20.81 -12.03
CA LEU A 28 10.30 19.45 -12.46
C LEU A 28 8.92 19.06 -11.93
N ARG A 29 8.61 19.35 -10.66
CA ARG A 29 7.29 19.10 -10.07
C ARG A 29 6.21 19.89 -10.81
N HIS A 30 6.43 21.17 -11.09
CA HIS A 30 5.49 22.01 -11.82
C HIS A 30 5.29 21.50 -13.26
N TYR A 31 6.39 21.18 -13.95
CA TYR A 31 6.37 20.63 -15.30
C TYR A 31 5.62 19.30 -15.36
N ALA A 32 5.91 18.38 -14.44
CA ALA A 32 5.28 17.07 -14.36
C ALA A 32 3.78 17.19 -14.07
N ASN A 33 3.40 18.05 -13.13
CA ASN A 33 2.00 18.33 -12.82
C ASN A 33 1.25 18.88 -14.04
N ARG A 34 1.85 19.82 -14.77
CA ARG A 34 1.21 20.44 -15.93
C ARG A 34 1.08 19.50 -17.12
N HIS A 35 2.07 18.65 -17.40
CA HIS A 35 2.12 17.85 -18.62
C HIS A 35 1.67 16.39 -18.45
N TYR A 36 1.80 15.81 -17.26
CA TYR A 36 1.50 14.40 -17.02
C TYR A 36 0.37 14.22 -16.00
N TYR A 37 0.49 14.76 -14.78
CA TYR A 37 -0.48 14.47 -13.71
C TYR A 37 -1.81 15.22 -13.86
N GLY A 38 -1.81 16.39 -14.49
CA GLY A 38 -3.02 17.18 -14.76
C GLY A 38 -3.90 16.65 -15.90
N LYS A 39 -3.45 15.62 -16.64
CA LYS A 39 -4.22 14.96 -17.71
C LYS A 39 -5.18 13.90 -17.19
N ARG A 40 -5.33 13.74 -15.88
CA ARG A 40 -6.36 12.84 -15.32
C ARG A 40 -7.72 13.34 -15.79
N PRO A 41 -8.54 12.49 -16.45
CA PRO A 41 -9.87 12.90 -16.87
C PRO A 41 -10.63 13.39 -15.63
N PRO A 42 -11.22 14.60 -15.66
CA PRO A 42 -11.75 15.26 -14.45
C PRO A 42 -12.95 14.54 -13.84
N ARG A 43 -13.45 13.46 -14.46
CA ARG A 43 -14.63 12.70 -14.05
C ARG A 43 -14.51 11.22 -14.41
N LEU A 44 -13.45 10.55 -13.94
CA LEU A 44 -13.37 9.09 -14.03
C LEU A 44 -14.35 8.49 -13.00
N SER A 45 -15.58 8.20 -13.43
CA SER A 45 -16.55 7.46 -12.63
C SER A 45 -16.74 6.06 -13.19
N LEU A 46 -17.08 5.09 -12.33
CA LEU A 46 -17.42 3.74 -12.74
C LEU A 46 -18.50 3.76 -13.83
N GLN A 47 -19.55 4.57 -13.65
CA GLN A 47 -20.64 4.72 -14.62
C GLN A 47 -20.15 5.19 -16.00
N TYR A 48 -19.20 6.13 -16.04
CA TYR A 48 -18.61 6.59 -17.28
C TYR A 48 -17.82 5.46 -17.96
N LEU A 49 -17.03 4.71 -17.18
CA LEU A 49 -16.26 3.57 -17.70
C LEU A 49 -17.17 2.45 -18.22
N THR A 50 -18.25 2.10 -17.51
CA THR A 50 -19.23 1.10 -17.95
C THR A 50 -19.91 1.53 -19.24
N ARG A 51 -20.33 2.80 -19.36
CA ARG A 51 -20.92 3.34 -20.61
C ARG A 51 -19.92 3.33 -21.76
N LEU A 52 -18.66 3.69 -21.48
CA LEU A 52 -17.60 3.69 -22.48
C LEU A 52 -17.32 2.26 -22.97
N ALA A 53 -17.20 1.30 -22.06
CA ALA A 53 -17.01 -0.12 -22.39
C ALA A 53 -18.18 -0.64 -23.25
N ALA A 54 -19.43 -0.39 -22.83
CA ALA A 54 -20.63 -0.74 -23.58
C ALA A 54 -20.67 -0.11 -24.98
N SER A 55 -20.30 1.17 -25.11
CA SER A 55 -20.22 1.87 -26.40
C SER A 55 -19.17 1.29 -27.36
N LYS A 56 -18.17 0.58 -26.80
CA LYS A 56 -17.12 -0.10 -27.54
C LYS A 56 -17.40 -1.61 -27.71
N GLY A 57 -18.57 -2.09 -27.26
CA GLY A 57 -18.94 -3.51 -27.29
C GLY A 57 -18.01 -4.39 -26.44
N ARG A 58 -17.50 -3.85 -25.33
CA ARG A 58 -16.58 -4.56 -24.41
C ARG A 58 -17.11 -4.50 -22.99
N ASP A 59 -16.71 -5.48 -22.20
CA ASP A 59 -16.88 -5.43 -20.75
C ASP A 59 -15.79 -4.60 -20.08
N LEU A 60 -15.99 -4.32 -18.79
CA LEU A 60 -14.98 -3.72 -17.95
C LEU A 60 -13.74 -4.63 -17.85
N PRO A 61 -12.52 -4.07 -17.90
CA PRO A 61 -11.30 -4.87 -17.89
C PRO A 61 -11.11 -5.61 -16.55
N TYR A 62 -10.66 -6.86 -16.64
CA TYR A 62 -10.14 -7.58 -15.48
C TYR A 62 -8.70 -7.16 -15.21
N PHE A 63 -8.33 -6.88 -13.95
CA PHE A 63 -6.93 -6.58 -13.60
C PHE A 63 -6.48 -7.28 -12.32
N SER A 64 -5.19 -7.64 -12.31
CA SER A 64 -4.52 -8.26 -11.16
C SER A 64 -3.67 -7.21 -10.45
N ILE A 65 -3.95 -6.99 -9.16
CA ILE A 65 -3.15 -6.12 -8.29
C ILE A 65 -2.09 -6.97 -7.61
N PHE A 66 -0.84 -6.74 -7.99
CA PHE A 66 0.29 -7.43 -7.40
C PHE A 66 0.90 -6.60 -6.26
N ILE A 67 0.91 -7.15 -5.05
CA ILE A 67 1.44 -6.49 -3.85
C ILE A 67 2.65 -7.30 -3.33
N PRO A 68 3.88 -6.85 -3.58
CA PRO A 68 5.05 -7.44 -2.93
C PRO A 68 5.11 -6.94 -1.48
N ALA A 69 5.00 -7.84 -0.52
CA ALA A 69 5.10 -7.53 0.90
C ALA A 69 6.30 -8.27 1.50
N ARG A 70 7.32 -7.51 1.94
CA ARG A 70 8.51 -8.09 2.60
C ARG A 70 8.78 -7.33 3.88
N ASN A 71 8.73 -8.01 5.02
CA ASN A 71 8.83 -7.37 6.34
C ASN A 71 7.74 -6.30 6.55
N GLU A 72 6.57 -6.48 5.93
CA GLU A 72 5.45 -5.54 5.96
C GLU A 72 4.18 -6.17 6.56
N ALA A 73 4.32 -7.28 7.30
CA ALA A 73 3.21 -8.02 7.90
C ALA A 73 2.26 -7.14 8.74
N ASP A 74 2.78 -6.10 9.40
CA ASP A 74 1.98 -5.19 10.23
C ASP A 74 1.17 -4.17 9.42
N VAL A 75 1.57 -3.88 8.18
CA VAL A 75 0.96 -2.85 7.32
C VAL A 75 0.10 -3.48 6.22
N ILE A 76 0.44 -4.70 5.78
CA ILE A 76 -0.20 -5.36 4.65
C ILE A 76 -1.70 -5.57 4.85
N ALA A 77 -2.15 -5.82 6.09
CA ALA A 77 -3.58 -5.95 6.40
C ALA A 77 -4.36 -4.69 6.00
N ARG A 78 -3.88 -3.51 6.41
CA ARG A 78 -4.50 -2.22 6.05
C ARG A 78 -4.44 -1.97 4.55
N THR A 79 -3.35 -2.38 3.90
CA THR A 79 -3.21 -2.26 2.44
C THR A 79 -4.25 -3.12 1.72
N ILE A 80 -4.42 -4.38 2.12
CA ILE A 80 -5.44 -5.28 1.55
C ILE A 80 -6.84 -4.71 1.77
N ASP A 81 -7.15 -4.23 2.98
CA ASP A 81 -8.44 -3.62 3.29
C ASP A 81 -8.74 -2.40 2.41
N HIS A 82 -7.74 -1.54 2.19
CA HIS A 82 -7.87 -0.40 1.28
C HIS A 82 -8.07 -0.82 -0.17
N MET A 83 -7.38 -1.87 -0.64
CA MET A 83 -7.57 -2.39 -1.99
C MET A 83 -8.95 -3.05 -2.14
N GLY A 84 -9.45 -3.75 -1.12
CA GLY A 84 -10.81 -4.30 -1.12
C GLY A 84 -11.91 -3.25 -1.22
N ARG A 85 -11.61 -1.99 -0.82
CA ARG A 85 -12.52 -0.84 -0.89
C ARG A 85 -12.42 -0.04 -2.19
N LEU A 86 -11.74 -0.55 -3.21
CA LEU A 86 -11.70 0.08 -4.53
C LEU A 86 -13.12 0.26 -5.07
N HIS A 87 -13.41 1.43 -5.63
CA HIS A 87 -14.67 1.71 -6.33
C HIS A 87 -14.70 1.06 -7.72
N TYR A 88 -14.53 -0.26 -7.74
CA TYR A 88 -14.52 -1.13 -8.90
C TYR A 88 -15.24 -2.45 -8.59
N SER A 89 -15.73 -3.16 -9.60
CA SER A 89 -16.46 -4.41 -9.36
C SER A 89 -15.52 -5.47 -8.76
N PRO A 90 -15.82 -6.06 -7.59
CA PRO A 90 -15.00 -7.11 -6.97
C PRO A 90 -14.74 -8.31 -7.89
N ASP A 91 -15.70 -8.64 -8.75
CA ASP A 91 -15.59 -9.75 -9.70
C ASP A 91 -14.62 -9.47 -10.87
N GLN A 92 -14.11 -8.24 -10.95
CA GLN A 92 -13.28 -7.77 -12.07
C GLN A 92 -11.85 -7.43 -11.63
N TYR A 93 -11.45 -7.81 -10.42
CA TYR A 93 -10.05 -7.74 -10.02
C TYR A 93 -9.69 -8.82 -9.00
N GLU A 94 -8.40 -9.12 -8.95
CA GLU A 94 -7.80 -9.96 -7.91
C GLU A 94 -6.63 -9.25 -7.23
N ILE A 95 -6.37 -9.60 -5.98
CA ILE A 95 -5.22 -9.11 -5.21
C ILE A 95 -4.30 -10.29 -4.95
N LEU A 96 -3.10 -10.26 -5.54
CA LEU A 96 -2.05 -11.24 -5.28
C LEU A 96 -1.02 -10.62 -4.34
N VAL A 97 -0.98 -11.12 -3.11
CA VAL A 97 0.01 -10.73 -2.11
C VAL A 97 1.14 -11.75 -2.11
N VAL A 98 2.36 -11.29 -2.40
CA VAL A 98 3.56 -12.13 -2.38
C VAL A 98 4.37 -11.79 -1.14
N THR A 99 4.52 -12.78 -0.27
CA THR A 99 5.26 -12.68 1.01
C THR A 99 6.56 -13.49 0.95
N ASP A 100 7.55 -13.10 1.75
CA ASP A 100 8.81 -13.86 1.89
C ASP A 100 8.55 -15.20 2.63
N GLU A 101 9.30 -16.26 2.28
CA GLU A 101 9.12 -17.60 2.84
C GLU A 101 9.20 -17.61 4.39
N LYS A 102 10.05 -16.75 4.95
CA LYS A 102 10.19 -16.60 6.41
C LYS A 102 8.90 -16.09 7.07
N GLU A 103 8.22 -15.13 6.44
CA GLU A 103 6.95 -14.60 6.93
C GLU A 103 5.83 -15.63 6.76
N ALA A 104 5.81 -16.35 5.64
CA ALA A 104 4.84 -17.43 5.41
C ALA A 104 4.96 -18.53 6.47
N MET A 105 6.19 -18.89 6.84
CA MET A 105 6.45 -19.87 7.91
C MET A 105 6.06 -19.34 9.29
N ALA A 106 6.35 -18.07 9.59
CA ALA A 106 5.93 -17.43 10.83
C ALA A 106 4.39 -17.40 10.95
N ALA A 107 3.69 -16.97 9.91
CA ALA A 107 2.22 -16.92 9.87
C ALA A 107 1.59 -18.32 10.07
N ARG A 108 2.15 -19.36 9.46
CA ARG A 108 1.70 -20.75 9.67
C ARG A 108 1.90 -21.20 11.11
N LYS A 109 3.05 -20.89 11.71
CA LYS A 109 3.35 -21.24 13.11
C LYS A 109 2.39 -20.55 14.09
N THR A 110 2.09 -19.27 13.88
CA THR A 110 1.15 -18.52 14.70
C THR A 110 -0.26 -19.09 14.60
N ARG A 111 -0.75 -19.41 13.39
CA ARG A 111 -2.07 -20.03 13.20
C ARG A 111 -2.17 -21.39 13.89
N ALA A 112 -1.14 -22.23 13.78
CA ALA A 112 -1.10 -23.53 14.45
C ALA A 112 -1.13 -23.38 15.98
N ALA A 113 -0.35 -22.45 16.53
CA ALA A 113 -0.33 -22.21 17.97
C ALA A 113 -1.68 -21.71 18.52
N ILE A 114 -2.37 -20.82 17.78
CA ILE A 114 -3.70 -20.33 18.14
C ILE A 114 -4.74 -21.46 18.07
N ALA A 115 -4.69 -22.29 17.02
CA ALA A 115 -5.58 -23.45 16.90
C ALA A 115 -5.38 -24.45 18.04
N ASP A 116 -4.13 -24.77 18.40
CA ASP A 116 -3.82 -25.65 19.52
C ASP A 116 -4.30 -25.07 20.86
N ARG A 117 -4.15 -23.76 21.05
CA ARG A 117 -4.65 -23.06 22.25
C ARG A 117 -6.17 -23.10 22.34
N LEU A 118 -6.87 -22.90 21.22
CA LEU A 118 -8.33 -23.02 21.16
C LEU A 118 -8.80 -24.44 21.51
N ILE A 119 -8.14 -25.47 20.95
CA ILE A 119 -8.47 -26.87 21.24
C ILE A 119 -8.34 -27.16 22.73
N ARG A 120 -7.26 -26.68 23.37
CA ARG A 120 -7.07 -26.84 24.83
C ARG A 120 -8.17 -26.14 25.63
N LEU A 121 -8.50 -24.90 25.27
CA LEU A 121 -9.55 -24.15 25.97
C LEU A 121 -10.94 -24.79 25.82
N LEU A 122 -11.27 -25.34 24.66
CA LEU A 122 -12.51 -26.08 24.45
C LEU A 122 -12.54 -27.40 25.23
N THR A 123 -11.38 -28.00 25.49
CA THR A 123 -11.26 -29.26 26.24
C THR A 123 -11.32 -29.02 27.75
N ASP A 124 -10.67 -27.97 28.24
CA ASP A 124 -10.52 -27.68 29.67
C ASP A 124 -11.57 -26.68 30.20
N GLY A 125 -12.36 -26.05 29.31
CA GLY A 125 -13.48 -25.18 29.67
C GLY A 125 -13.09 -23.81 30.21
N GLY A 126 -12.28 -23.04 29.47
CA GLY A 126 -11.80 -21.71 29.87
C GLY A 126 -12.24 -20.56 28.97
N GLU A 127 -12.10 -19.32 29.45
CA GLU A 127 -12.28 -18.10 28.64
C GLU A 127 -11.01 -17.77 27.85
N TRP A 128 -11.20 -17.16 26.66
CA TRP A 128 -10.11 -16.71 25.82
C TRP A 128 -9.55 -15.38 26.34
N ASP A 129 -8.31 -15.39 26.82
CA ASP A 129 -7.55 -14.18 27.20
C ASP A 129 -6.36 -14.02 26.23
N GLY A 130 -6.66 -13.58 25.01
CA GLY A 130 -5.66 -13.36 23.95
C GLY A 130 -5.57 -11.90 23.55
N THR A 131 -4.49 -11.55 22.84
CA THR A 131 -4.36 -10.19 22.30
C THR A 131 -5.35 -9.94 21.15
N GLU A 132 -5.66 -8.67 20.85
CA GLU A 132 -6.57 -8.27 19.76
C GLU A 132 -6.17 -8.90 18.40
N GLN A 133 -4.86 -9.07 18.16
CA GLN A 133 -4.33 -9.74 16.96
C GLN A 133 -4.59 -11.25 16.95
N GLU A 134 -4.54 -11.90 18.11
CA GLU A 134 -4.88 -13.32 18.22
C GLU A 134 -6.38 -13.55 18.05
N GLU A 135 -7.22 -12.67 18.61
CA GLU A 135 -8.68 -12.70 18.40
C GLU A 135 -9.05 -12.51 16.93
N ALA A 136 -8.46 -11.53 16.24
CA ALA A 136 -8.68 -11.33 14.82
C ALA A 136 -8.27 -12.56 13.99
N THR A 137 -7.17 -13.21 14.36
CA THR A 137 -6.70 -14.43 13.71
C THR A 137 -7.62 -15.62 14.00
N LEU A 138 -8.15 -15.71 15.22
CA LEU A 138 -9.14 -16.72 15.63
C LEU A 138 -10.44 -16.57 14.83
N LEU A 139 -10.97 -15.35 14.73
CA LEU A 139 -12.16 -15.04 13.94
C LEU A 139 -11.94 -15.39 12.47
N ALA A 140 -10.76 -15.09 11.92
CA ALA A 140 -10.42 -15.46 10.54
C ALA A 140 -10.33 -16.99 10.33
N LEU A 141 -9.93 -17.76 11.34
CA LEU A 141 -9.92 -19.22 11.28
C LEU A 141 -11.33 -19.83 11.34
N LEU A 142 -12.24 -19.21 12.12
CA LEU A 142 -13.62 -19.67 12.29
C LEU A 142 -14.57 -19.23 11.17
N ALA A 143 -14.26 -18.13 10.49
CA ALA A 143 -15.07 -17.60 9.37
C ALA A 143 -14.89 -18.37 8.05
N ARG A 144 -14.16 -19.49 8.07
CA ARG A 144 -13.87 -20.33 6.91
C ARG A 144 -14.66 -21.63 6.97
#